data_AF-A0A3C1NE24-F1
#
_entry.id   AF-A0A3C1NE24-F1
#
_cell.length_a   1.000
_cell.length_b   1.000
_cell.length_c   1.000
_cell.angle_alpha   90.00
_cell.angle_beta   90.00
_cell.angle_gamma   90.00
#
_symmetry.space_group_name_H-M   'P 1'
#
loop_
_entity.id
_entity.type
_entity.pdbx_description
1 polymer ?
#
loop_
_entity_poly.entity_id
_entity_poly.type
_entity_poly.pdbx_seq_one_letter_code
_entity_poly.pdbx_strand_id
1 'polypeptide(L)'
;MGNSAIRLAATIAATIGLTAAAGPATAYTVYVSNEKGNSITVLDSATLEVKETIPVGQRPRGIILTKDGKYLLICASDDDTCLLYT
;
A
#
# COMPACT_ATOMS: atom_id res chain seq x y z
N MET A 1 -47.38 -19.93 -13.07
CA MET A 1 -46.56 -18.98 -12.26
C MET A 1 -45.55 -19.66 -11.30
N GLY A 2 -45.15 -20.94 -11.48
CA GLY A 2 -44.54 -21.72 -10.38
C GLY A 2 -43.01 -21.83 -10.26
N ASN A 3 -42.22 -21.69 -11.32
CA ASN A 3 -40.77 -22.03 -11.25
C ASN A 3 -39.81 -20.85 -11.50
N SER A 4 -40.29 -19.79 -12.16
CA SER A 4 -39.46 -18.62 -12.51
C SER A 4 -39.12 -17.74 -11.30
N ALA A 5 -40.02 -17.64 -10.32
CA ALA A 5 -39.82 -16.87 -9.10
C ALA A 5 -38.76 -17.47 -8.17
N ILE A 6 -38.69 -18.81 -8.10
CA ILE A 6 -37.72 -19.56 -7.27
C ILE A 6 -36.30 -19.39 -7.82
N ARG A 7 -36.15 -19.43 -9.16
CA ARG A 7 -34.86 -19.20 -9.82
C ARG A 7 -34.35 -17.77 -9.61
N LEU A 8 -35.25 -16.78 -9.69
CA LEU A 8 -34.90 -15.38 -9.48
C LEU A 8 -34.44 -15.11 -8.04
N ALA A 9 -35.14 -15.67 -7.05
CA ALA A 9 -34.76 -15.58 -5.64
C ALA A 9 -33.40 -16.26 -5.36
N ALA A 10 -33.12 -17.40 -5.99
CA ALA A 10 -31.84 -18.10 -5.86
C ALA A 10 -30.68 -17.30 -6.47
N THR A 11 -30.88 -16.65 -7.61
CA THR A 11 -29.85 -15.80 -8.24
C THR A 11 -29.58 -14.54 -7.41
N ILE A 12 -30.61 -13.92 -6.83
CA ILE A 12 -30.45 -12.75 -5.94
C ILE A 12 -29.70 -13.13 -4.66
N ALA A 13 -30.00 -14.28 -4.06
CA ALA A 13 -29.28 -14.78 -2.89
C ALA A 13 -27.81 -15.08 -3.21
N ALA A 14 -27.52 -15.61 -4.39
CA ALA A 14 -26.15 -15.90 -4.82
C ALA A 14 -25.31 -14.63 -5.06
N THR A 15 -25.88 -13.58 -5.66
CA THR A 15 -25.16 -12.30 -5.85
C THR A 15 -24.93 -11.55 -4.55
N ILE A 16 -25.88 -11.59 -3.61
CA ILE A 16 -25.69 -11.01 -2.26
C ILE A 16 -24.61 -11.77 -1.47
N GLY A 17 -24.55 -13.09 -1.60
CA GLY A 17 -23.50 -13.90 -0.97
C GLY A 17 -22.10 -13.62 -1.51
N LEU A 18 -21.99 -13.27 -2.81
CA LEU A 18 -20.70 -13.02 -3.46
C LEU A 18 -20.10 -11.65 -3.11
N THR A 19 -20.92 -10.63 -2.85
CA THR A 19 -20.43 -9.31 -2.39
C THR A 19 -20.04 -9.30 -0.92
N ALA A 20 -20.62 -10.19 -0.11
CA ALA A 20 -20.28 -10.34 1.31
C ALA A 20 -18.94 -11.06 1.56
N ALA A 21 -18.30 -11.62 0.52
CA ALA A 21 -17.04 -12.35 0.61
C ALA A 21 -15.79 -11.48 0.35
N ALA A 22 -15.94 -10.18 0.09
CA ALA A 22 -14.81 -9.27 0.00
C ALA A 22 -14.21 -9.06 1.40
N GLY A 23 -13.13 -9.78 1.70
CA GLY A 23 -12.29 -9.49 2.87
C GLY A 23 -11.75 -8.06 2.80
N PRO A 24 -11.32 -7.47 3.94
CA PRO A 24 -10.82 -6.11 3.95
C PRO A 24 -9.65 -5.97 2.98
N ALA A 25 -9.76 -5.05 2.02
CA ALA A 25 -8.61 -4.60 1.25
C ALA A 25 -7.71 -3.84 2.22
N THR A 26 -6.62 -4.47 2.64
CA THR A 26 -5.58 -3.80 3.43
C THR A 26 -4.85 -2.83 2.50
N ALA A 27 -5.16 -1.53 2.61
CA ALA A 27 -4.37 -0.49 1.98
C ALA A 27 -3.02 -0.41 2.70
N TYR A 28 -1.95 -0.78 2.01
CA TYR A 28 -0.58 -0.66 2.49
C TYR A 28 0.03 0.65 1.99
N THR A 29 1.02 1.16 2.71
CA THR A 29 1.87 2.25 2.24
C THR A 29 3.08 1.66 1.54
N VAL A 30 3.41 2.13 0.34
CA VAL A 30 4.63 1.74 -0.37
C VAL A 30 5.65 2.87 -0.27
N TYR A 31 6.88 2.53 0.10
CA TYR A 31 8.01 3.46 0.11
C TYR A 31 8.98 3.10 -1.01
N VAL A 32 9.31 4.07 -1.85
CA VAL A 32 10.23 3.92 -2.99
C VAL A 32 11.44 4.81 -2.77
N SER A 33 12.63 4.22 -2.73
CA SER A 33 13.88 4.97 -2.66
C SER A 33 14.32 5.46 -4.04
N ASN A 34 14.38 6.78 -4.22
CA ASN A 34 14.78 7.41 -5.48
C ASN A 34 16.28 7.73 -5.43
N GLU A 35 17.13 6.76 -5.75
CA GLU A 35 18.60 6.88 -5.59
C GLU A 35 19.17 8.18 -6.19
N LYS A 36 18.89 8.47 -7.47
CA LYS A 36 19.41 9.69 -8.12
C LYS A 36 18.64 10.96 -7.77
N GLY A 37 17.44 10.81 -7.21
CA GLY A 37 16.55 11.90 -6.84
C GLY A 37 16.73 12.39 -5.41
N ASN A 38 17.54 11.70 -4.60
CA ASN A 38 17.79 12.02 -3.19
C ASN A 38 16.51 12.17 -2.37
N SER A 39 15.54 11.29 -2.63
CA SER A 39 14.21 11.34 -2.00
C SER A 39 13.63 9.96 -1.80
N ILE A 40 12.59 9.89 -0.95
CA ILE A 40 11.69 8.75 -0.83
C ILE A 40 10.31 9.16 -1.32
N THR A 41 9.68 8.36 -2.18
CA THR A 41 8.28 8.55 -2.57
C THR A 41 7.38 7.62 -1.76
N VAL A 42 6.29 8.17 -1.25
CA VAL A 42 5.25 7.44 -0.50
C VAL A 42 4.03 7.27 -1.39
N LEU A 43 3.59 6.04 -1.59
CA LEU A 43 2.43 5.71 -2.42
C LEU A 43 1.32 5.05 -1.61
N ASP A 44 0.09 5.26 -2.04
CA ASP A 44 -1.02 4.36 -1.74
C ASP A 44 -0.85 3.04 -2.50
N SER A 45 -0.90 1.88 -1.84
CA SER A 45 -0.73 0.60 -2.56
C SER A 45 -1.92 0.22 -3.43
N ALA A 46 -3.12 0.75 -3.18
CA ALA A 46 -4.32 0.40 -3.91
C ALA A 46 -4.46 1.25 -5.18
N THR A 47 -4.18 2.55 -5.09
CA THR A 47 -4.31 3.47 -6.23
C THR A 47 -3.00 3.74 -6.95
N LEU A 48 -1.85 3.43 -6.32
CA LEU A 48 -0.50 3.83 -6.76
C LEU A 48 -0.30 5.35 -6.86
N GLU A 49 -1.20 6.12 -6.25
CA GLU A 49 -1.08 7.56 -6.20
C GLU A 49 0.05 7.98 -5.26
N VAL A 50 0.78 9.01 -5.66
CA VAL A 50 1.80 9.65 -4.83
C VAL A 50 1.13 10.43 -3.72
N LYS A 51 1.36 10.01 -2.48
CA LYS A 51 0.92 10.72 -1.27
C LYS A 51 1.93 11.77 -0.84
N GLU A 52 3.22 11.45 -0.94
CA GLU A 52 4.29 12.33 -0.48
C GLU A 52 5.61 12.05 -1.22
N THR A 53 6.47 13.07 -1.30
CA THR A 53 7.88 12.91 -1.69
C THR A 53 8.76 13.61 -0.66
N ILE A 54 9.58 12.83 0.01
CA ILE A 54 10.37 13.25 1.17
C ILE A 54 11.82 13.43 0.72
N PRO A 55 12.39 14.65 0.81
CA PRO A 55 13.82 14.84 0.56
C PRO A 55 14.64 14.17 1.66
N VAL A 56 15.72 13.49 1.28
CA VAL A 56 16.65 12.81 2.20
C VAL A 56 18.11 13.03 1.76
N GLY A 57 19.05 12.32 2.37
CA GLY A 57 20.46 12.34 1.98
C GLY A 57 20.74 11.75 0.59
N GLN A 58 21.99 11.83 0.15
CA GLN A 58 22.41 11.43 -1.18
C GLN A 58 22.34 9.91 -1.39
N ARG A 59 21.74 9.49 -2.51
CA ARG A 59 21.70 8.10 -2.98
C ARG A 59 21.17 7.12 -1.92
N PRO A 60 19.92 7.29 -1.47
CA PRO A 60 19.27 6.37 -0.55
C PRO A 60 19.05 5.02 -1.26
N ARG A 61 19.76 3.98 -0.85
CA ARG A 61 19.62 2.61 -1.40
C ARG A 61 19.07 1.62 -0.39
N GLY A 62 19.53 1.73 0.86
CA GLY A 62 19.08 0.89 1.95
C GLY A 62 17.91 1.54 2.67
N ILE A 63 16.74 0.91 2.61
CA ILE A 63 15.59 1.26 3.44
C ILE A 63 15.04 0.03 4.15
N ILE A 64 14.60 0.18 5.40
CA ILE A 64 13.96 -0.90 6.16
C ILE A 64 12.89 -0.36 7.10
N LEU A 65 11.72 -1.01 7.10
CA LEU A 65 10.66 -0.75 8.06
C LEU A 65 10.95 -1.47 9.37
N THR A 66 10.74 -0.76 10.48
CA THR A 66 10.72 -1.34 11.82
C THR A 66 9.61 -2.38 11.95
N LYS A 67 9.81 -3.37 12.83
CA LYS A 67 8.87 -4.50 12.99
C LYS A 67 7.47 -4.06 13.43
N ASP A 68 7.36 -2.97 14.17
CA ASP A 68 6.10 -2.36 14.58
C ASP A 68 5.51 -1.41 13.53
N GLY A 69 6.20 -1.21 12.41
CA GLY A 69 5.75 -0.42 11.26
C GLY A 69 5.73 1.09 11.48
N LYS A 70 6.29 1.59 12.59
CA LYS A 70 6.21 3.02 12.94
C LYS A 70 7.28 3.87 12.29
N TYR A 71 8.41 3.26 11.97
CA TYR A 71 9.58 3.97 11.46
C TYR A 71 10.17 3.29 10.24
N LEU A 72 10.60 4.12 9.29
CA LEU A 72 11.42 3.75 8.15
C LEU A 72 12.86 4.22 8.40
N LEU A 73 13.79 3.29 8.45
CA LEU A 73 15.23 3.59 8.49
C LEU A 73 15.74 3.73 7.06
N ILE A 74 16.47 4.80 6.79
CA ILE A 74 16.97 5.14 5.46
C ILE A 74 18.47 5.40 5.58
N CYS A 75 19.30 4.70 4.81
CA CYS A 75 20.73 4.97 4.75
C CYS A 75 21.09 5.57 3.39
N ALA A 76 21.48 6.85 3.43
CA ALA A 76 22.02 7.58 2.29
C ALA A 76 23.45 7.07 2.08
N SER A 77 23.71 6.43 0.93
CA SER A 77 24.99 5.71 0.74
C SER A 77 26.19 6.61 0.53
N ASP A 78 25.95 7.81 0.00
CA ASP A 78 27.01 8.76 -0.34
C ASP A 78 27.12 9.87 0.71
N ASP A 79 26.29 9.80 1.76
CA ASP A 79 26.41 10.59 2.98
C ASP A 79 26.77 9.68 4.16
N ASP A 80 27.44 10.19 5.18
CA ASP A 80 27.72 9.43 6.41
C ASP A 80 26.49 9.41 7.36
N THR A 81 25.28 9.22 6.82
CA THR A 81 24.03 9.36 7.58
C THR A 81 23.02 8.24 7.32
N CYS A 82 22.45 7.72 8.42
CA CYS A 82 21.20 6.99 8.39
C CYS A 82 20.14 7.78 9.17
N LEU A 83 18.97 7.96 8.57
CA LEU A 83 17.86 8.75 9.08
C LEU A 83 16.70 7.84 9.47
N LEU A 84 15.89 8.32 10.41
CA LEU A 84 14.68 7.65 10.86
C LEU A 84 13.49 8.55 10.50
N TYR A 85 12.56 8.02 9.70
CA TYR A 85 11.36 8.71 9.23
C TYR A 85 10.11 8.05 9.84
N THR A 86 9.08 8.84 10.13
CA THR A 86 7.84 8.44 10.82
C THR A 86 6.61 8.59 9.95
#